data_AF-A0A532UYA1-F1
#
_entry.id   AF-A0A532UYA1-F1
#
_cell.length_a   1.000
_cell.length_b   1.000
_cell.length_c   1.000
_cell.angle_alpha   90.00
_cell.angle_beta   90.00
_cell.angle_gamma   90.00
#
_symmetry.space_group_name_H-M   'P 1'
#
loop_
_entity.id
_entity.type
_entity.pdbx_description
1 polymer ?
#
loop_
_entity_poly.entity_id
_entity_poly.type
_entity_poly.pdbx_seq_one_letter_code
_entity_poly.pdbx_strand_id
1 'polypeptide(L)'
;MKKMRYTLNLIVIGLVLIGVLGCKKERWLRVYHNRMFEDSINVTGWEVNEDVVWLGEFYYPWQGEDSIDYSGGYYFYKKGKKVLDEDPGPLLIVNGKTVGITIDYPLEVFAIYEAFDSSKIITIDYSDPWLDEQNYNLATLERFPNLVGVQIGLDSRTDLEKLDSIPSSLRLYVFCGYATDEALEFISRYPNIRTLGVGERWVKVSPDGVKHIWKLKELRSLATPHDYLFRGWNSRHLPKLRELYSSEIILY
;
A
#
# COMPACT_ATOMS: atom_id res chain seq x y z
N MET A 1 -26.36 46.84 -45.12
CA MET A 1 -26.42 45.67 -44.22
C MET A 1 -25.08 44.94 -44.24
N LYS A 2 -24.30 45.01 -43.14
CA LYS A 2 -22.92 44.50 -43.07
C LYS A 2 -22.93 43.25 -42.19
N LYS A 3 -22.72 42.06 -42.78
CA LYS A 3 -22.67 40.77 -42.07
C LYS A 3 -21.37 40.68 -41.26
N MET A 4 -21.50 40.68 -39.93
CA MET A 4 -20.42 40.42 -38.98
C MET A 4 -19.98 38.94 -39.03
N ARG A 5 -18.70 38.69 -39.30
CA ARG A 5 -18.05 37.37 -39.18
C ARG A 5 -17.30 37.30 -37.85
N TYR A 6 -17.86 36.62 -36.84
CA TYR A 6 -17.24 36.36 -35.53
C TYR A 6 -17.24 34.87 -35.19
N THR A 7 -16.51 34.04 -35.94
CA THR A 7 -16.47 32.59 -35.67
C THR A 7 -15.09 31.94 -35.66
N LEU A 8 -13.98 32.67 -35.82
CA LEU A 8 -12.65 32.03 -35.86
C LEU A 8 -11.72 32.26 -34.65
N ASN A 9 -12.03 33.16 -33.71
CA ASN A 9 -11.10 33.47 -32.60
C ASN A 9 -11.31 32.65 -31.31
N LEU A 10 -12.40 31.88 -31.18
CA LEU A 10 -12.66 31.06 -29.98
C LEU A 10 -11.93 29.70 -30.00
N ILE A 11 -11.57 29.18 -31.18
CA ILE A 11 -10.89 27.87 -31.31
C ILE A 11 -9.41 27.96 -30.91
N VAL A 12 -8.76 29.10 -31.13
CA VAL A 12 -7.33 29.27 -30.81
C VAL A 12 -7.09 29.44 -29.31
N ILE A 13 -8.01 30.07 -28.56
CA ILE A 13 -7.92 30.19 -27.10
C ILE A 13 -8.22 28.83 -26.42
N GLY A 14 -9.12 28.03 -26.99
CA GLY A 14 -9.41 26.67 -26.52
C GLY A 14 -8.21 25.72 -26.63
N LEU A 15 -7.38 25.83 -27.68
CA LEU A 15 -6.21 24.96 -27.87
C LEU A 15 -5.01 25.35 -26.99
N VAL A 16 -4.85 26.62 -26.64
CA VAL A 16 -3.76 27.08 -25.75
C VAL A 16 -3.99 26.61 -24.30
N LEU A 17 -5.24 26.45 -23.85
CA LEU A 17 -5.54 25.89 -22.53
C LEU A 17 -5.33 24.37 -22.43
N ILE A 18 -5.38 23.65 -23.55
CA ILE A 18 -5.05 22.21 -23.60
C ILE A 18 -3.52 22.01 -23.68
N GLY A 19 -2.78 23.00 -24.21
CA GLY A 19 -1.32 22.99 -24.31
C GLY A 19 -0.57 23.23 -22.99
N VAL A 20 -1.25 23.64 -21.92
CA VAL A 20 -0.70 23.65 -20.54
C VAL A 20 -1.12 22.38 -19.81
N LEU A 21 -1.03 21.23 -20.49
CA LEU A 21 -0.80 19.94 -19.84
C LEU A 21 0.59 20.03 -19.22
N GLY A 22 0.65 20.74 -18.08
CA GLY A 22 1.86 21.12 -17.41
C GLY A 22 2.71 19.91 -17.13
N CYS A 23 3.99 19.99 -17.51
CA CYS A 23 5.02 19.14 -16.94
C CYS A 23 4.81 19.16 -15.42
N LYS A 24 4.28 18.06 -14.86
CA LYS A 24 4.15 17.92 -13.41
C LYS A 24 5.57 18.07 -12.88
N LYS A 25 5.80 19.10 -12.08
CA LYS A 25 7.09 19.33 -11.46
C LYS A 25 7.45 18.06 -10.69
N GLU A 26 8.63 17.53 -10.93
CA GLU A 26 9.11 16.37 -10.21
C GLU A 26 9.07 16.65 -8.71
N ARG A 27 8.55 15.68 -7.97
CA ARG A 27 8.46 15.73 -6.52
C ARG A 27 9.12 14.49 -5.95
N TRP A 28 10.00 14.71 -4.99
CA TRP A 28 10.79 13.67 -4.35
C TRP A 28 10.49 13.66 -2.86
N LEU A 29 10.19 12.48 -2.33
CA LEU A 29 10.08 12.20 -0.91
C LEU A 29 11.43 11.70 -0.41
N ARG A 30 11.88 12.21 0.75
CA ARG A 30 13.08 11.70 1.44
C ARG A 30 12.65 10.85 2.63
N VAL A 31 13.17 9.64 2.72
CA VAL A 31 12.85 8.70 3.81
C VAL A 31 14.07 8.55 4.71
N TYR A 32 13.83 8.70 5.99
CA TYR A 32 14.79 8.54 7.06
C TYR A 32 14.24 7.53 8.07
N HIS A 33 15.11 6.70 8.61
CA HIS A 33 14.81 5.83 9.74
C HIS A 33 15.71 6.21 10.91
N ASN A 34 15.13 6.57 12.04
CA ASN A 34 15.87 7.05 13.21
C ASN A 34 16.88 8.15 12.84
N ARG A 35 16.44 9.14 12.05
CA ARG A 35 17.23 10.28 11.50
C ARG A 35 18.33 9.90 10.51
N MET A 36 18.49 8.62 10.17
CA MET A 36 19.43 8.15 9.17
C MET A 36 18.74 8.12 7.81
N PHE A 37 19.32 8.79 6.81
CA PHE A 37 18.78 8.74 5.45
C PHE A 37 18.80 7.31 4.91
N GLU A 38 17.65 6.84 4.44
CA GLU A 38 17.50 5.52 3.84
C GLU A 38 17.34 5.60 2.32
N ASP A 39 16.39 6.42 1.86
CA ASP A 39 16.00 6.43 0.45
C ASP A 39 15.39 7.76 -0.03
N SER A 40 15.29 7.93 -1.34
CA SER A 40 14.50 8.97 -1.98
C SER A 40 13.58 8.42 -3.07
N ILE A 41 12.28 8.64 -2.87
CA ILE A 41 11.22 8.08 -3.73
C ILE A 41 10.67 9.20 -4.62
N ASN A 42 10.54 8.94 -5.92
CA ASN A 42 9.87 9.86 -6.83
C ASN A 42 8.34 9.76 -6.64
N VAL A 43 7.77 10.75 -5.95
CA VAL A 43 6.33 10.82 -5.62
C VAL A 43 5.55 11.67 -6.62
N THR A 44 6.10 11.87 -7.83
CA THR A 44 5.43 12.67 -8.86
C THR A 44 4.11 12.02 -9.26
N GLY A 45 3.02 12.76 -9.05
CA GLY A 45 1.67 12.28 -9.33
C GLY A 45 1.15 11.25 -8.33
N TRP A 46 1.77 11.12 -7.16
CA TRP A 46 1.17 10.41 -6.03
C TRP A 46 -0.08 11.13 -5.52
N GLU A 47 -1.02 10.36 -5.00
CA GLU A 47 -2.30 10.75 -4.44
C GLU A 47 -2.27 10.50 -2.92
N VAL A 48 -2.59 11.53 -2.14
CA VAL A 48 -2.64 11.45 -0.67
C VAL A 48 -3.64 10.37 -0.25
N ASN A 49 -3.26 9.55 0.74
CA ASN A 49 -4.03 8.40 1.26
C ASN A 49 -4.23 7.22 0.29
N GLU A 50 -3.76 7.32 -0.95
CA GLU A 50 -3.92 6.27 -1.96
C GLU A 50 -2.60 5.57 -2.27
N ASP A 51 -1.52 6.35 -2.37
CA ASP A 51 -0.17 5.83 -2.51
C ASP A 51 0.49 5.64 -1.15
N VAL A 52 1.37 4.65 -1.07
CA VAL A 52 1.94 4.19 0.18
C VAL A 52 3.45 4.13 0.14
N VAL A 53 4.05 4.25 1.31
CA VAL A 53 5.47 4.01 1.53
C VAL A 53 5.61 2.79 2.43
N TRP A 54 6.46 1.85 2.03
CA TRP A 54 6.84 0.73 2.90
C TRP A 54 7.87 1.20 3.93
N LEU A 55 7.50 1.21 5.21
CA LEU A 55 8.33 1.66 6.33
C LEU A 55 8.64 0.48 7.26
N GLY A 56 9.37 -0.50 6.73
CA GLY A 56 9.84 -1.66 7.49
C GLY A 56 8.79 -2.77 7.61
N GLU A 57 7.76 -2.54 8.42
CA GLU A 57 6.62 -3.47 8.60
C GLU A 57 5.28 -2.86 8.20
N PHE A 58 5.24 -1.54 8.08
CA PHE A 58 4.02 -0.82 7.84
C PHE A 58 3.95 -0.29 6.41
N TYR A 59 2.80 -0.45 5.77
CA TYR A 59 2.42 0.43 4.66
C TYR A 59 1.84 1.74 5.22
N TYR A 60 2.62 2.81 5.08
CA TYR A 60 2.21 4.16 5.46
C TYR A 60 1.48 4.85 4.30
N PRO A 61 0.16 5.15 4.41
CA PRO A 61 -0.52 5.98 3.42
C PRO A 61 0.11 7.37 3.41
N TRP A 62 0.71 7.77 2.30
CA TRP A 62 1.43 9.03 2.20
C TRP A 62 0.49 10.22 2.39
N GLN A 63 0.84 11.14 3.31
CA GLN A 63 -0.01 12.28 3.66
C GLN A 63 0.37 13.56 2.89
N GLY A 64 1.26 13.45 1.90
CA GLY A 64 1.67 14.60 1.11
C GLY A 64 2.86 15.35 1.69
N GLU A 65 3.67 14.74 2.55
CA GLU A 65 4.94 15.31 3.02
C GLU A 65 6.06 15.19 1.97
N ASP A 66 7.09 16.05 2.08
CA ASP A 66 8.33 15.95 1.30
C ASP A 66 9.42 15.12 2.02
N SER A 67 9.21 14.81 3.30
CA SER A 67 10.10 13.95 4.09
C SER A 67 9.35 13.14 5.14
N ILE A 68 9.81 11.91 5.36
CA ILE A 68 9.38 11.00 6.42
C ILE A 68 10.62 10.64 7.24
N ASP A 69 10.62 10.95 8.54
CA ASP A 69 11.53 10.34 9.51
C ASP A 69 10.71 9.40 10.38
N TYR A 70 10.94 8.10 10.28
CA TYR A 70 10.18 7.09 10.99
C TYR A 70 11.02 6.32 12.01
N SER A 71 10.34 5.71 12.97
CA SER A 71 10.91 4.75 13.92
C SER A 71 9.86 3.70 14.27
N GLY A 72 10.32 2.49 14.61
CA GLY A 72 9.47 1.33 14.91
C GLY A 72 9.36 0.36 13.72
N GLY A 73 8.71 -0.78 13.98
CA GLY A 73 8.74 -1.95 13.11
C GLY A 73 9.93 -2.86 13.41
N TYR A 74 9.86 -4.10 12.95
CA TYR A 74 10.82 -5.15 13.28
C TYR A 74 12.09 -5.10 12.44
N TYR A 75 12.01 -4.58 11.22
CA TYR A 75 13.12 -4.54 10.28
C TYR A 75 13.18 -3.24 9.50
N PHE A 76 14.39 -2.83 9.13
CA PHE A 76 14.65 -1.70 8.23
C PHE A 76 15.83 -1.99 7.28
N TYR A 77 16.03 -1.15 6.26
CA TYR A 77 17.08 -1.35 5.26
C TYR A 77 18.25 -0.38 5.46
N LYS A 78 19.40 -0.92 5.88
CA LYS A 78 20.65 -0.16 6.03
C LYS A 78 21.64 -0.58 4.95
N LYS A 79 21.95 0.33 4.02
CA LYS A 79 22.86 0.07 2.89
C LYS A 79 22.45 -1.17 2.06
N GLY A 80 21.15 -1.29 1.78
CA GLY A 80 20.59 -2.41 1.01
C GLY A 80 20.55 -3.74 1.76
N LYS A 81 20.81 -3.77 3.08
CA LYS A 81 20.68 -4.96 3.93
C LYS A 81 19.55 -4.78 4.92
N LYS A 82 18.73 -5.83 5.09
CA LYS A 82 17.72 -5.93 6.14
C LYS A 82 18.42 -6.06 7.50
N VAL A 83 18.07 -5.20 8.45
CA VAL A 83 18.61 -5.18 9.82
C VAL A 83 17.43 -5.15 10.79
N LEU A 84 17.56 -5.82 11.94
CA LEU A 84 16.58 -5.76 13.03
C LEU A 84 16.62 -4.38 13.70
N ASP A 85 15.46 -3.83 14.05
CA ASP A 85 15.41 -2.68 14.96
C ASP A 85 15.92 -3.11 16.35
N GLU A 86 16.63 -2.21 17.03
CA GLU A 86 17.14 -2.44 18.38
C GLU A 86 16.01 -2.44 19.42
N ASP A 87 14.90 -1.75 19.12
CA ASP A 87 13.69 -1.70 19.94
C ASP A 87 12.45 -1.83 19.04
N PRO A 88 12.13 -3.05 18.55
CA PRO A 88 10.97 -3.27 17.69
C PRO A 88 9.70 -3.03 18.51
N GLY A 89 9.18 -1.81 18.41
CA GLY A 89 7.94 -1.43 19.06
C GLY A 89 6.73 -1.76 18.17
N PRO A 90 5.56 -2.06 18.75
CA PRO A 90 4.33 -2.28 18.00
C PRO A 90 3.78 -0.99 17.38
N LEU A 91 4.50 0.13 17.48
CA LEU A 91 4.05 1.46 17.09
C LEU A 91 4.90 1.96 15.93
N LEU A 92 4.23 2.47 14.90
CA LEU A 92 4.87 3.29 13.88
C LEU A 92 4.82 4.75 14.31
N ILE A 93 6.00 5.36 14.47
CA ILE A 93 6.13 6.79 14.69
C ILE A 93 6.67 7.42 13.40
N VAL A 94 5.98 8.43 12.87
CA VAL A 94 6.40 9.20 11.68
C VAL A 94 6.42 10.69 12.03
N ASN A 95 7.57 11.33 11.80
CA ASN A 95 7.79 12.75 12.07
C ASN A 95 7.38 13.13 13.51
N GLY A 96 7.69 12.25 14.46
CA GLY A 96 7.38 12.40 15.89
C GLY A 96 5.91 12.14 16.29
N LYS A 97 5.09 11.58 15.41
CA LYS A 97 3.69 11.22 15.69
C LYS A 97 3.48 9.72 15.58
N THR A 98 2.82 9.12 16.56
CA THR A 98 2.32 7.75 16.47
C THR A 98 1.19 7.68 15.45
N VAL A 99 1.40 6.97 14.36
CA VAL A 99 0.48 6.92 13.20
C VAL A 99 0.12 5.51 12.76
N GLY A 100 0.79 4.49 13.29
CA GLY A 100 0.45 3.10 13.02
C GLY A 100 0.66 2.21 14.22
N ILE A 101 0.01 1.05 14.18
CA ILE A 101 0.09 0.05 15.23
C ILE A 101 -0.01 -1.36 14.66
N THR A 102 0.81 -2.26 15.19
CA THR A 102 0.74 -3.69 14.92
C THR A 102 -0.15 -4.34 15.97
N ILE A 103 -1.14 -5.13 15.54
CA ILE A 103 -2.13 -5.77 16.42
C ILE A 103 -1.86 -7.27 16.48
N ASP A 104 -0.67 -7.59 16.96
CA ASP A 104 -0.22 -8.97 17.17
C ASP A 104 -0.25 -9.37 18.65
N TYR A 105 -0.55 -8.40 19.51
CA TYR A 105 -0.58 -8.60 20.94
C TYR A 105 -2.02 -8.71 21.45
N PRO A 106 -2.26 -9.53 22.49
CA PRO A 106 -3.54 -9.58 23.19
C PRO A 106 -4.04 -8.16 23.56
N LEU A 107 -5.36 -7.95 23.56
CA LEU A 107 -5.97 -6.64 23.88
C LEU A 107 -5.51 -6.09 25.24
N GLU A 108 -5.09 -6.95 26.16
CA GLU A 108 -4.51 -6.59 27.44
C GLU A 108 -3.18 -5.83 27.31
N VAL A 109 -2.40 -6.10 26.25
CA VAL A 109 -1.20 -5.34 25.92
C VAL A 109 -1.57 -3.96 25.39
N PHE A 110 -2.69 -3.82 24.67
CA PHE A 110 -3.21 -2.49 24.28
C PHE A 110 -3.60 -1.64 25.49
N ALA A 111 -4.06 -2.24 26.59
CA ALA A 111 -4.35 -1.51 27.82
C ALA A 111 -3.09 -0.82 28.39
N ILE A 112 -1.90 -1.37 28.15
CA ILE A 112 -0.61 -0.77 28.53
C ILE A 112 -0.30 0.46 27.65
N TYR A 113 -0.80 0.47 26.41
CA TYR A 113 -0.59 1.54 25.44
C TYR A 113 -1.77 2.53 25.31
N GLU A 114 -2.74 2.53 26.23
CA GLU A 114 -3.89 3.46 26.25
C GLU A 114 -3.51 4.97 26.25
N ALA A 115 -2.22 5.30 26.32
CA ALA A 115 -1.70 6.65 26.26
C ALA A 115 -1.64 7.27 24.84
N PHE A 116 -1.88 6.53 23.75
CA PHE A 116 -1.84 7.12 22.40
C PHE A 116 -3.23 7.57 21.91
N ASP A 117 -3.25 8.69 21.18
CA ASP A 117 -4.45 9.26 20.59
C ASP A 117 -4.89 8.42 19.37
N SER A 118 -5.97 7.63 19.53
CA SER A 118 -6.46 6.75 18.46
C SER A 118 -6.88 7.50 17.19
N SER A 119 -7.15 8.80 17.28
CA SER A 119 -7.41 9.65 16.11
C SER A 119 -6.17 9.92 15.26
N LYS A 120 -4.96 9.60 15.75
CA LYS A 120 -3.71 9.74 14.97
C LYS A 120 -3.35 8.50 14.18
N ILE A 121 -3.94 7.35 14.52
CA ILE A 121 -3.66 6.09 13.83
C ILE A 121 -4.34 6.09 12.47
N ILE A 122 -3.53 5.92 11.43
CA ILE A 122 -3.97 5.88 10.03
C ILE A 122 -3.63 4.56 9.33
N THR A 123 -2.78 3.74 9.93
CA THR A 123 -2.42 2.42 9.39
C THR A 123 -2.35 1.38 10.50
N ILE A 124 -2.77 0.15 10.20
CA ILE A 124 -2.72 -0.99 11.11
C ILE A 124 -2.08 -2.17 10.38
N ASP A 125 -1.24 -2.90 11.09
CA ASP A 125 -0.68 -4.17 10.62
C ASP A 125 -1.20 -5.36 11.44
N TYR A 126 -1.68 -6.39 10.75
CA TYR A 126 -2.10 -7.69 11.30
C TYR A 126 -1.29 -8.86 10.71
N SER A 127 -0.19 -8.57 10.02
CA SER A 127 0.50 -9.54 9.17
C SER A 127 1.60 -10.36 9.85
N ASP A 128 1.58 -10.51 11.19
CA ASP A 128 2.58 -11.34 11.88
C ASP A 128 2.63 -12.75 11.29
N PRO A 129 3.76 -13.12 10.67
CA PRO A 129 3.93 -14.47 10.13
C PRO A 129 4.17 -15.51 11.24
N TRP A 130 4.40 -15.10 12.49
CA TRP A 130 4.76 -15.97 13.61
C TRP A 130 3.57 -16.33 14.52
N LEU A 131 2.39 -15.75 14.29
CA LEU A 131 1.17 -16.13 15.00
C LEU A 131 0.47 -17.27 14.26
N ASP A 132 0.67 -18.50 14.74
CA ASP A 132 0.10 -19.75 14.21
C ASP A 132 -1.44 -19.74 14.11
N GLU A 133 -2.10 -18.83 14.81
CA GLU A 133 -3.53 -18.55 14.67
C GLU A 133 -3.74 -17.05 14.56
N GLN A 134 -3.87 -16.55 13.32
CA GLN A 134 -4.27 -15.18 13.00
C GLN A 134 -5.73 -14.92 13.44
N ASN A 135 -6.02 -15.00 14.73
CA ASN A 135 -7.32 -14.65 15.31
C ASN A 135 -7.36 -13.16 15.63
N TYR A 136 -7.00 -12.32 14.65
CA TYR A 136 -7.13 -10.89 14.82
C TYR A 136 -8.60 -10.48 14.87
N ASN A 137 -8.93 -9.68 15.87
CA ASN A 137 -10.27 -9.16 16.05
C ASN A 137 -10.46 -7.87 15.24
N LEU A 138 -11.07 -7.98 14.05
CA LEU A 138 -11.35 -6.84 13.18
C LEU A 138 -12.37 -5.84 13.78
N ALA A 139 -13.09 -6.18 14.84
CA ALA A 139 -13.93 -5.20 15.55
C ALA A 139 -13.09 -4.06 16.16
N THR A 140 -11.78 -4.26 16.35
CA THR A 140 -10.88 -3.22 16.85
C THR A 140 -10.73 -2.04 15.88
N LEU A 141 -11.01 -2.22 14.59
CA LEU A 141 -10.93 -1.17 13.57
C LEU A 141 -11.83 0.03 13.90
N GLU A 142 -12.98 -0.19 14.56
CA GLU A 142 -13.94 0.86 14.95
C GLU A 142 -13.34 1.88 15.96
N ARG A 143 -12.23 1.54 16.63
CA ARG A 143 -11.55 2.41 17.60
C ARG A 143 -10.75 3.54 16.94
N PHE A 144 -10.51 3.45 15.62
CA PHE A 144 -9.58 4.31 14.89
C PHE A 144 -10.35 5.13 13.83
N PRO A 145 -10.92 6.28 14.20
CA PRO A 145 -11.83 7.03 13.33
C PRO A 145 -11.16 7.61 12.08
N ASN A 146 -9.82 7.72 12.07
CA ASN A 146 -9.04 8.24 10.96
C ASN A 146 -8.23 7.16 10.24
N LEU A 147 -8.55 5.88 10.48
CA LEU A 147 -7.86 4.77 9.83
C LEU A 147 -8.03 4.86 8.31
N VAL A 148 -6.91 4.76 7.60
CA VAL A 148 -6.87 4.83 6.13
C VAL A 148 -6.63 3.45 5.55
N GLY A 149 -5.66 2.70 6.09
CA GLY A 149 -5.23 1.43 5.54
C GLY A 149 -5.02 0.34 6.58
N VAL A 150 -5.16 -0.91 6.13
CA VAL A 150 -4.96 -2.12 6.93
C VAL A 150 -4.12 -3.09 6.12
N GLN A 151 -3.07 -3.60 6.75
CA GLN A 151 -2.24 -4.67 6.23
C GLN A 151 -2.68 -6.01 6.82
N ILE A 152 -2.76 -7.02 5.95
CA ILE A 152 -3.28 -8.35 6.31
C ILE A 152 -2.53 -9.45 5.57
N GLY A 153 -2.15 -10.50 6.31
CA GLY A 153 -1.65 -11.75 5.78
C GLY A 153 -2.80 -12.70 5.41
N LEU A 154 -2.69 -13.38 4.27
CA LEU A 154 -3.64 -14.38 3.79
C LEU A 154 -2.91 -15.68 3.49
N ASP A 155 -2.85 -16.57 4.49
CA ASP A 155 -2.09 -17.83 4.42
C ASP A 155 -2.99 -19.06 4.31
N SER A 156 -4.30 -18.87 4.38
CA SER A 156 -5.30 -19.91 4.24
C SER A 156 -6.56 -19.42 3.51
N ARG A 157 -7.43 -20.37 3.16
CA ARG A 157 -8.77 -20.06 2.64
C ARG A 157 -9.64 -19.33 3.67
N THR A 158 -9.50 -19.65 4.95
CA THR A 158 -10.27 -19.01 6.03
C THR A 158 -9.89 -17.54 6.18
N ASP A 159 -8.63 -17.18 5.91
CA ASP A 159 -8.19 -15.77 5.95
C ASP A 159 -8.82 -14.94 4.83
N LEU A 160 -9.08 -15.55 3.65
CA LEU A 160 -9.80 -14.87 2.57
C LEU A 160 -11.18 -14.39 3.04
N GLU A 161 -11.91 -15.23 3.77
CA GLU A 161 -13.26 -14.90 4.25
C GLU A 161 -13.24 -13.71 5.24
N LYS A 162 -12.13 -13.46 5.93
CA LYS A 162 -11.98 -12.30 6.82
C LYS A 162 -11.97 -10.96 6.07
N LEU A 163 -11.58 -10.95 4.78
CA LEU A 163 -11.64 -9.73 3.97
C LEU A 163 -13.05 -9.15 3.84
N ASP A 164 -14.08 -10.00 3.88
CA ASP A 164 -15.49 -9.56 3.84
C ASP A 164 -15.89 -8.77 5.09
N SER A 165 -15.12 -8.87 6.19
CA SER A 165 -15.36 -8.13 7.43
C SER A 165 -14.64 -6.78 7.48
N ILE A 166 -13.74 -6.50 6.52
CA ILE A 166 -13.01 -5.22 6.50
C ILE A 166 -13.86 -4.17 5.76
N PRO A 167 -14.12 -3.00 6.36
CA PRO A 167 -14.85 -1.93 5.68
C PRO A 167 -14.24 -1.57 4.32
N SER A 168 -15.07 -1.52 3.28
CA SER A 168 -14.63 -1.19 1.91
C SER A 168 -14.07 0.23 1.76
N SER A 169 -14.29 1.09 2.76
CA SER A 169 -13.68 2.41 2.88
C SER A 169 -12.21 2.35 3.34
N LEU A 170 -11.66 1.22 3.75
CA LEU A 170 -10.25 1.10 4.11
C LEU A 170 -9.44 0.61 2.93
N ARG A 171 -8.16 0.99 2.88
CA ARG A 171 -7.21 0.56 1.84
C ARG A 171 -6.59 -0.73 2.31
N LEU A 172 -6.50 -1.71 1.43
CA LEU A 172 -5.95 -3.02 1.78
C LEU A 172 -4.53 -3.18 1.26
N TYR A 173 -3.66 -3.62 2.15
CA TYR A 173 -2.29 -4.01 1.85
C TYR A 173 -2.16 -5.50 2.13
N VAL A 174 -2.33 -6.29 1.08
CA VAL A 174 -2.51 -7.73 1.20
C VAL A 174 -1.19 -8.42 0.94
N PHE A 175 -0.76 -9.28 1.86
CA PHE A 175 0.23 -10.30 1.57
C PHE A 175 -0.46 -11.66 1.44
N CYS A 176 -0.47 -12.26 0.26
CA CYS A 176 -1.13 -13.52 -0.02
C CYS A 176 -0.11 -14.66 -0.11
N GLY A 177 0.10 -15.37 1.01
CA GLY A 177 0.90 -16.59 1.05
C GLY A 177 0.18 -17.81 0.48
N TYR A 178 -1.17 -17.81 0.47
CA TYR A 178 -2.01 -18.83 -0.17
C TYR A 178 -2.48 -18.39 -1.57
N ALA A 179 -1.55 -18.14 -2.47
CA ALA A 179 -1.88 -17.65 -3.79
C ALA A 179 -2.18 -18.81 -4.77
N THR A 180 -3.47 -19.08 -4.98
CA THR A 180 -4.03 -19.93 -6.06
C THR A 180 -4.88 -19.10 -7.01
N ASP A 181 -5.30 -19.66 -8.15
CA ASP A 181 -6.22 -18.99 -9.09
C ASP A 181 -7.53 -18.59 -8.38
N GLU A 182 -8.07 -19.48 -7.55
CA GLU A 182 -9.29 -19.21 -6.77
C GLU A 182 -9.08 -18.10 -5.74
N ALA A 183 -7.92 -18.08 -5.07
CA ALA A 183 -7.58 -17.01 -4.13
C ALA A 183 -7.47 -15.66 -4.85
N LEU A 184 -6.80 -15.61 -6.00
CA LEU A 184 -6.70 -14.38 -6.80
C LEU A 184 -8.06 -13.94 -7.37
N GLU A 185 -8.91 -14.89 -7.75
CA GLU A 185 -10.29 -14.60 -8.13
C GLU A 185 -11.05 -13.95 -6.98
N PHE A 186 -10.96 -14.52 -5.78
CA PHE A 186 -11.60 -13.99 -4.59
C PHE A 186 -11.08 -12.58 -4.23
N ILE A 187 -9.76 -12.41 -4.21
CA ILE A 187 -9.07 -11.14 -3.92
C ILE A 187 -9.46 -10.05 -4.94
N SER A 188 -9.72 -10.43 -6.20
CA SER A 188 -10.11 -9.48 -7.25
C SER A 188 -11.44 -8.76 -7.02
N ARG A 189 -12.23 -9.19 -6.02
CA ARG A 189 -13.49 -8.56 -5.60
C ARG A 189 -13.29 -7.30 -4.77
N TYR A 190 -12.08 -7.02 -4.29
CA TYR A 190 -11.77 -5.90 -3.39
C TYR A 190 -11.00 -4.78 -4.12
N PRO A 191 -11.69 -3.83 -4.78
CA PRO A 191 -11.05 -2.75 -5.55
C PRO A 191 -10.30 -1.73 -4.68
N ASN A 192 -10.44 -1.82 -3.36
CA ASN A 192 -9.74 -1.02 -2.36
C ASN A 192 -8.33 -1.56 -2.04
N ILE A 193 -7.87 -2.65 -2.66
CA ILE A 193 -6.48 -3.11 -2.57
C ILE A 193 -5.55 -2.10 -3.24
N ARG A 194 -4.48 -1.72 -2.54
CA ARG A 194 -3.41 -0.82 -3.03
C ARG A 194 -2.07 -1.51 -3.16
N THR A 195 -1.81 -2.47 -2.28
CA THR A 195 -0.63 -3.33 -2.37
C THR A 195 -1.05 -4.78 -2.35
N LEU A 196 -0.48 -5.56 -3.26
CA LEU A 196 -0.62 -7.01 -3.28
C LEU A 196 0.78 -7.63 -3.34
N GLY A 197 1.20 -8.21 -2.23
CA GLY A 197 2.30 -9.16 -2.18
C GLY A 197 1.77 -10.56 -2.39
N VAL A 198 2.49 -11.35 -3.17
CA VAL A 198 2.16 -12.74 -3.45
C VAL A 198 3.35 -13.57 -3.03
N GLY A 199 3.15 -14.51 -2.09
CA GLY A 199 4.23 -15.30 -1.50
C GLY A 199 4.76 -16.42 -2.41
N GLU A 200 5.87 -17.03 -2.02
CA GLU A 200 6.61 -18.04 -2.81
C GLU A 200 5.80 -19.30 -3.16
N ARG A 201 4.71 -19.58 -2.43
CA ARG A 201 3.81 -20.71 -2.74
C ARG A 201 2.99 -20.48 -4.02
N TRP A 202 3.34 -19.47 -4.82
CA TRP A 202 2.72 -19.09 -6.09
C TRP A 202 2.84 -20.10 -7.22
N VAL A 203 3.50 -21.24 -6.99
CA VAL A 203 3.69 -22.33 -7.96
C VAL A 203 2.36 -22.84 -8.56
N LYS A 204 1.21 -22.52 -7.93
CA LYS A 204 -0.13 -22.96 -8.35
C LYS A 204 -0.93 -21.92 -9.15
N VAL A 205 -0.37 -20.74 -9.44
CA VAL A 205 -1.10 -19.73 -10.21
C VAL A 205 -0.84 -19.88 -11.71
N SER A 206 -1.92 -19.99 -12.46
CA SER A 206 -1.89 -20.05 -13.92
C SER A 206 -1.87 -18.65 -14.53
N PRO A 207 -1.55 -18.52 -15.84
CA PRO A 207 -1.74 -17.26 -16.55
C PRO A 207 -3.18 -16.72 -16.50
N ASP A 208 -4.19 -17.59 -16.34
CA ASP A 208 -5.58 -17.15 -16.17
C ASP A 208 -5.83 -16.60 -14.76
N GLY A 209 -5.24 -17.19 -13.73
CA GLY A 209 -5.23 -16.66 -12.37
C GLY A 209 -4.72 -15.22 -12.29
N VAL A 210 -3.64 -14.91 -13.01
CA VAL A 210 -3.05 -13.56 -13.09
C VAL A 210 -4.04 -12.53 -13.66
N LYS A 211 -4.95 -12.93 -14.56
CA LYS A 211 -5.95 -12.01 -15.14
C LYS A 211 -6.89 -11.45 -14.08
N HIS A 212 -7.08 -12.15 -12.96
CA HIS A 212 -7.88 -11.65 -11.85
C HIS A 212 -7.22 -10.43 -11.16
N ILE A 213 -5.88 -10.38 -11.10
CA ILE A 213 -5.14 -9.22 -10.58
C ILE A 213 -5.44 -7.97 -11.42
N TRP A 214 -5.62 -8.11 -12.74
CA TRP A 214 -5.93 -6.98 -13.62
C TRP A 214 -7.27 -6.29 -13.30
N LYS A 215 -8.14 -6.90 -12.50
CA LYS A 215 -9.37 -6.25 -12.03
C LYS A 215 -9.11 -5.23 -10.91
N LEU A 216 -7.95 -5.30 -10.24
CA LEU A 216 -7.51 -4.37 -9.20
C LEU A 216 -6.99 -3.05 -9.80
N LYS A 217 -7.88 -2.25 -10.39
CA LYS A 217 -7.51 -1.04 -11.13
C LYS A 217 -6.82 0.05 -10.31
N GLU A 218 -6.96 -0.03 -8.99
CA GLU A 218 -6.39 0.89 -8.02
C GLU A 218 -5.07 0.39 -7.40
N LEU A 219 -4.58 -0.78 -7.83
CA LEU A 219 -3.34 -1.36 -7.34
C LEU A 219 -2.15 -0.43 -7.66
N ARG A 220 -1.36 -0.10 -6.64
CA ARG A 220 -0.19 0.78 -6.70
C ARG A 220 1.12 0.01 -6.65
N SER A 221 1.14 -1.09 -5.89
CA SER A 221 2.31 -1.94 -5.73
C SER A 221 1.94 -3.41 -5.86
N LEU A 222 2.74 -4.15 -6.63
CA LEU A 222 2.61 -5.58 -6.83
C LEU A 222 3.97 -6.25 -6.60
N ALA A 223 4.04 -7.15 -5.62
CA ALA A 223 5.21 -7.98 -5.39
C ALA A 223 4.89 -9.43 -5.74
N THR A 224 5.75 -10.05 -6.55
CA THR A 224 5.60 -11.42 -7.03
C THR A 224 6.97 -12.10 -7.11
N PRO A 225 7.09 -13.40 -6.78
CA PRO A 225 8.35 -14.12 -6.90
C PRO A 225 8.76 -14.37 -8.35
N HIS A 226 7.85 -14.19 -9.31
CA HIS A 226 8.03 -14.66 -10.68
C HIS A 226 7.50 -13.66 -11.72
N ASP A 227 8.41 -12.88 -12.30
CA ASP A 227 8.08 -11.91 -13.36
C ASP A 227 7.50 -12.54 -14.64
N TYR A 228 7.81 -13.82 -14.91
CA TYR A 228 7.46 -14.48 -16.16
C TYR A 228 5.95 -14.59 -16.40
N LEU A 229 5.15 -14.63 -15.33
CA LEU A 229 3.70 -14.66 -15.40
C LEU A 229 3.09 -13.32 -15.86
N PHE A 230 3.88 -12.25 -15.84
CA PHE A 230 3.53 -10.94 -16.38
C PHE A 230 4.15 -10.67 -17.75
N ARG A 231 4.73 -11.69 -18.42
CA ARG A 231 5.11 -11.55 -19.84
C ARG A 231 3.87 -11.26 -20.68
N GLY A 232 3.86 -10.09 -21.33
CA GLY A 232 2.71 -9.60 -22.07
C GLY A 232 1.79 -8.67 -21.27
N TRP A 233 2.12 -8.37 -20.02
CA TRP A 233 1.52 -7.24 -19.32
C TRP A 233 1.76 -5.94 -20.07
N ASN A 234 0.77 -5.06 -20.02
CA ASN A 234 0.90 -3.67 -20.43
C ASN A 234 0.24 -2.79 -19.37
N SER A 235 0.69 -1.55 -19.28
CA SER A 235 0.20 -0.58 -18.28
C SER A 235 -1.31 -0.29 -18.34
N ARG A 236 -2.02 -0.67 -19.41
CA ARG A 236 -3.48 -0.51 -19.48
C ARG A 236 -4.22 -1.47 -18.55
N HIS A 237 -3.60 -2.60 -18.19
CA HIS A 237 -4.22 -3.55 -17.27
C HIS A 237 -4.26 -3.00 -15.84
N LEU A 238 -3.20 -2.34 -15.39
CA LEU A 238 -3.04 -1.76 -14.06
C LEU A 238 -2.56 -0.30 -14.18
N PRO A 239 -3.47 0.65 -14.50
CA PRO A 239 -3.10 2.00 -14.89
C PRO A 239 -2.48 2.83 -13.75
N LYS A 240 -2.65 2.38 -12.51
CA LYS A 240 -2.17 3.03 -11.29
C LYS A 240 -0.96 2.35 -10.66
N LEU A 241 -0.48 1.25 -11.25
CA LEU A 241 0.67 0.52 -10.75
C LEU A 241 1.93 1.38 -10.90
N ARG A 242 2.62 1.61 -9.79
CA ARG A 242 3.86 2.37 -9.72
C ARG A 242 5.06 1.45 -9.55
N GLU A 243 4.86 0.36 -8.81
CA GLU A 243 5.92 -0.53 -8.39
C GLU A 243 5.55 -1.97 -8.73
N LEU A 244 6.48 -2.63 -9.42
CA LEU A 244 6.42 -4.06 -9.70
C LEU A 244 7.72 -4.67 -9.18
N TYR A 245 7.63 -5.39 -8.08
CA TYR A 245 8.76 -6.07 -7.47
C TYR A 245 8.79 -7.53 -7.90
N SER A 246 9.92 -7.95 -8.49
CA SER A 246 10.26 -9.37 -8.56
C SER A 246 10.99 -9.72 -7.27
N SER A 247 10.33 -10.44 -6.37
CA SER A 247 10.85 -10.77 -5.05
C SER A 247 11.84 -11.93 -5.07
N GLU A 248 12.79 -11.96 -6.02
CA GLU A 248 13.96 -12.86 -5.89
C GLU A 248 14.76 -12.57 -4.59
N ILE A 249 14.44 -11.47 -3.89
CA ILE A 249 15.17 -10.95 -2.74
C ILE A 249 14.28 -10.72 -1.50
N ILE A 250 12.94 -10.82 -1.62
CA ILE A 250 12.04 -10.34 -0.56
C ILE A 250 11.17 -11.49 -0.01
N LEU A 251 11.66 -12.05 1.12
CA LEU A 251 10.98 -12.84 2.18
C LEU A 251 10.91 -14.35 1.92
N TYR A 252 11.42 -15.24 2.79
CA TYR A 252 11.34 -15.27 4.27
C TYR A 252 12.64 -15.63 4.99
#